data_AF-W4LMB6-F1
#
_entry.id   AF-W4LMB6-F1
#
_cell.length_a   1.000
_cell.length_b   1.000
_cell.length_c   1.000
_cell.angle_alpha   90.00
_cell.angle_beta   90.00
_cell.angle_gamma   90.00
#
_symmetry.space_group_name_H-M   'P 1'
#
loop_
_entity.id
_entity.type
_entity.pdbx_description
1 polymer ?
#
loop_
_entity_poly.entity_id
_entity_poly.type
_entity_poly.pdbx_seq_one_letter_code
_entity_poly.pdbx_strand_id
1 'polypeptide(L)'
;MPSDAMSTEYESALDHYTFVLRNFSSVMPMPTEEQALSVLLARDALREIPPETAPGATAYAARLIELDERLKQHGETIAAAANLDAWRSSVQPPAEFWWWHFEPAPTKHAWDRLDWIWNGLTAGALALAASFIVGIYQAFSVGGLSWGETFSTITQGAGLALI
;
A
#
# COMPACT_ATOMS: atom_id res chain seq x y z
N MET A 1 -30.47 38.12 -16.65
CA MET A 1 -30.94 36.74 -16.40
C MET A 1 -29.90 35.64 -16.70
N PRO A 2 -28.56 35.82 -16.60
CA PRO A 2 -27.60 34.71 -16.74
C PRO A 2 -27.28 33.96 -15.42
N SER A 3 -27.68 34.50 -14.25
CA SER A 3 -27.32 33.93 -12.95
C SER A 3 -27.99 32.58 -12.66
N ASP A 4 -29.27 32.42 -13.02
CA ASP A 4 -30.04 31.21 -12.67
C ASP A 4 -29.62 30.00 -13.52
N ALA A 5 -29.24 30.22 -14.78
CA ALA A 5 -28.83 29.15 -15.69
C ALA A 5 -27.50 28.50 -15.25
N MET A 6 -26.53 29.30 -14.80
CA MET A 6 -25.24 28.77 -14.34
C MET A 6 -25.34 28.05 -13.00
N SER A 7 -26.25 28.44 -12.11
CA SER A 7 -26.51 27.69 -10.88
C SER A 7 -27.14 26.32 -11.15
N THR A 8 -28.01 26.20 -12.17
CA THR A 8 -28.61 24.91 -12.55
C THR A 8 -27.59 23.96 -13.18
N GLU A 9 -26.68 24.48 -14.02
CA GLU A 9 -25.59 23.69 -14.59
C GLU A 9 -24.65 23.18 -13.50
N TYR A 10 -24.34 24.02 -12.52
CA TYR A 10 -23.54 23.67 -11.34
C TYR A 10 -24.18 22.55 -10.51
N GLU A 11 -25.46 22.70 -10.14
CA GLU A 11 -26.21 21.69 -9.38
C GLU A 11 -26.28 20.36 -10.12
N SER A 12 -26.52 20.40 -11.44
CA SER A 12 -26.57 19.19 -12.26
C SER A 12 -25.23 18.44 -12.30
N ALA A 13 -24.10 19.16 -12.38
CA ALA A 13 -22.78 18.55 -12.35
C ALA A 13 -22.47 17.92 -10.97
N LEU A 14 -22.89 18.58 -9.88
CA LEU A 14 -22.71 18.07 -8.53
C LEU A 14 -23.57 16.82 -8.26
N ASP A 15 -24.81 16.80 -8.75
CA ASP A 15 -25.69 15.63 -8.67
C ASP A 15 -25.15 14.47 -9.51
N HIS A 16 -24.63 14.76 -10.71
CA HIS A 16 -23.98 13.75 -11.54
C HIS A 16 -22.76 13.15 -10.84
N TYR A 17 -21.88 13.99 -10.30
CA TYR A 17 -20.71 13.54 -9.54
C TYR A 17 -21.10 12.70 -8.32
N THR A 18 -22.13 13.13 -7.58
CA THR A 18 -22.67 12.37 -6.44
C THR A 18 -23.21 11.01 -6.87
N PHE A 19 -23.92 10.95 -8.00
CA PHE A 19 -24.51 9.72 -8.53
C PHE A 19 -23.44 8.72 -8.96
N VAL A 20 -22.45 9.14 -9.76
CA VAL A 20 -21.38 8.23 -10.23
C VAL A 20 -20.52 7.74 -9.06
N LEU A 21 -20.19 8.62 -8.10
CA LEU A 21 -19.40 8.24 -6.93
C LEU A 21 -20.16 7.28 -6.01
N ARG A 22 -21.48 7.45 -5.87
CA ARG A 22 -22.33 6.51 -5.12
C ARG A 22 -22.41 5.14 -5.80
N ASN A 23 -22.56 5.11 -7.12
CA ASN A 23 -22.62 3.85 -7.86
C ASN A 23 -21.27 3.11 -7.87
N PHE A 24 -20.16 3.85 -7.79
CA PHE A 24 -18.83 3.29 -7.61
C PHE A 24 -18.67 2.54 -6.26
N SER A 25 -19.43 2.93 -5.22
CA SER A 25 -19.33 2.40 -3.85
C SER A 25 -20.13 1.12 -3.56
N SER A 26 -20.76 0.51 -4.57
CA SER A 26 -21.64 -0.66 -4.36
C SER A 26 -20.87 -1.96 -4.50
N VAL A 27 -20.56 -2.58 -3.36
CA VAL A 27 -19.91 -3.89 -3.17
C VAL A 27 -20.24 -4.90 -4.28
N MET A 28 -19.18 -5.44 -4.90
CA MET A 28 -19.11 -6.53 -5.88
C MET A 28 -20.11 -6.49 -7.05
N PRO A 29 -19.63 -6.53 -8.31
CA PRO A 29 -18.25 -6.78 -8.73
C PRO A 29 -17.30 -5.59 -8.55
N MET A 30 -15.99 -5.84 -8.71
CA MET A 30 -14.99 -4.77 -8.80
C MET A 30 -15.44 -3.72 -9.82
N PRO A 31 -15.27 -2.41 -9.53
CA PRO A 31 -15.64 -1.36 -10.47
C PRO A 31 -14.93 -1.55 -11.81
N THR A 32 -15.65 -1.32 -12.91
CA THR A 32 -15.07 -1.40 -14.25
C THR A 32 -14.19 -0.18 -14.54
N GLU A 33 -13.29 -0.32 -15.51
CA GLU A 33 -12.50 0.80 -16.04
C GLU A 33 -13.40 1.98 -16.45
N GLU A 34 -14.51 1.73 -17.14
CA GLU A 34 -15.45 2.79 -17.53
C GLU A 34 -16.05 3.54 -16.33
N GLN A 35 -16.35 2.82 -15.23
CA GLN A 35 -16.86 3.44 -14.02
C GLN A 35 -15.80 4.31 -13.34
N ALA A 36 -14.56 3.83 -13.24
CA ALA A 36 -13.44 4.60 -12.71
C ALA A 36 -13.22 5.89 -13.54
N LEU A 37 -13.23 5.77 -14.88
CA LEU A 37 -13.09 6.93 -15.77
C LEU A 37 -14.25 7.92 -15.62
N SER A 38 -15.49 7.42 -15.52
CA SER A 38 -16.67 8.28 -15.36
C SER A 38 -16.61 9.14 -14.09
N VAL A 39 -16.06 8.61 -12.99
CA VAL A 39 -15.90 9.33 -11.73
C VAL A 39 -14.86 10.45 -11.86
N LEU A 40 -13.73 10.18 -12.54
CA LEU A 40 -12.68 11.18 -12.76
C LEU A 40 -13.17 12.30 -13.69
N LEU A 41 -13.84 11.95 -14.78
CA LEU A 41 -14.41 12.93 -15.72
C LEU A 41 -15.53 13.77 -15.09
N ALA A 42 -16.36 13.18 -14.22
CA ALA A 42 -17.36 13.94 -13.47
C ALA A 42 -16.73 14.97 -12.53
N ARG A 43 -15.56 14.65 -11.96
CA ARG A 43 -14.80 15.59 -11.12
C ARG A 43 -14.15 16.70 -11.94
N ASP A 44 -13.66 16.38 -13.14
CA ASP A 44 -13.13 17.36 -14.10
C ASP A 44 -14.22 18.35 -14.53
N ALA A 45 -15.40 17.86 -14.91
CA ALA A 45 -16.54 18.70 -15.28
C ALA A 45 -16.91 19.68 -14.16
N LEU A 46 -16.86 19.24 -12.89
CA LEU A 46 -17.13 20.10 -11.73
C LEU A 46 -16.06 21.18 -11.52
N ARG A 47 -14.82 20.93 -11.96
CA ARG A 47 -13.71 21.88 -11.88
C ARG A 47 -13.80 22.96 -12.96
N GLU A 48 -14.36 22.65 -14.13
CA GLU A 48 -14.56 23.61 -15.22
C GLU A 48 -15.59 24.69 -14.87
N ILE A 49 -16.49 24.42 -13.93
CA ILE A 49 -17.52 25.38 -13.52
C ILE A 49 -16.94 26.35 -12.47
N PRO A 50 -17.01 27.69 -12.70
CA PRO A 50 -16.44 28.67 -11.78
C PRO A 50 -17.12 28.64 -10.40
N PRO A 51 -16.37 28.78 -9.29
CA PRO A 51 -16.94 28.78 -7.94
C PRO A 51 -17.89 29.95 -7.66
N GLU A 52 -17.82 31.03 -8.45
CA GLU A 52 -18.73 32.18 -8.36
C GLU A 52 -20.17 31.86 -8.78
N THR A 53 -20.40 30.72 -9.47
CA THR A 53 -21.74 30.28 -9.90
C THR A 53 -22.43 29.40 -8.85
N ALA A 54 -21.72 29.02 -7.78
CA ALA A 54 -22.23 28.12 -6.76
C ALA A 54 -23.19 28.86 -5.79
N PRO A 55 -24.45 28.42 -5.66
CA PRO A 55 -25.39 28.99 -4.70
C PRO A 55 -24.93 28.64 -3.27
N GLY A 56 -24.59 29.66 -2.48
CA GLY A 56 -24.14 29.48 -1.09
C GLY A 56 -22.77 28.81 -0.98
N ALA A 57 -21.72 29.58 -1.31
CA ALA A 57 -20.32 29.14 -1.37
C ALA A 57 -19.87 28.22 -0.21
N THR A 58 -20.32 28.46 1.02
CA THR A 58 -19.95 27.66 2.19
C THR A 58 -20.59 26.27 2.22
N ALA A 59 -21.91 26.17 1.99
CA ALA A 59 -22.61 24.89 1.99
C ALA A 59 -22.16 24.01 0.82
N TYR A 60 -21.88 24.66 -0.30
CA TYR A 60 -21.29 24.05 -1.47
C TYR A 60 -19.87 23.52 -1.20
N ALA A 61 -18.97 24.35 -0.67
CA ALA A 61 -17.61 23.93 -0.37
C ALA A 61 -17.59 22.74 0.60
N ALA A 62 -18.48 22.73 1.59
CA ALA A 62 -18.63 21.61 2.51
C ALA A 62 -19.02 20.29 1.78
N ARG A 63 -19.99 20.34 0.85
CA ARG A 63 -20.36 19.17 0.05
C ARG A 63 -19.25 18.69 -0.86
N LEU A 64 -18.54 19.62 -1.52
CA LEU A 64 -17.41 19.26 -2.37
C LEU A 64 -16.31 18.57 -1.56
N ILE A 65 -15.98 19.10 -0.39
CA ILE A 65 -14.99 18.50 0.53
C ILE A 65 -15.42 17.09 0.91
N GLU A 66 -16.69 16.88 1.30
CA GLU A 66 -17.21 15.56 1.66
C GLU A 66 -17.10 14.57 0.49
N LEU A 67 -17.46 14.99 -0.73
CA LEU A 67 -17.37 14.15 -1.92
C LEU A 67 -15.91 13.85 -2.29
N ASP A 68 -15.01 14.84 -2.18
CA ASP A 68 -13.58 14.67 -2.44
C ASP A 68 -12.92 13.74 -1.40
N GLU A 69 -13.33 13.80 -0.13
CA GLU A 69 -12.92 12.84 0.89
C GLU A 69 -13.37 11.42 0.55
N ARG A 70 -14.61 11.26 0.10
CA ARG A 70 -15.12 9.96 -0.36
C ARG A 70 -14.38 9.47 -1.59
N LEU A 71 -14.03 10.35 -2.54
CA LEU A 71 -13.23 9.99 -3.70
C LEU A 71 -11.84 9.49 -3.28
N LYS A 72 -11.18 10.16 -2.33
CA LYS A 72 -9.89 9.71 -1.79
C LYS A 72 -9.96 8.33 -1.18
N GLN A 73 -11.02 8.00 -0.45
CA GLN A 73 -11.23 6.66 0.12
C GLN A 73 -11.33 5.57 -0.97
N HIS A 74 -11.74 5.93 -2.18
CA HIS A 74 -11.86 5.03 -3.32
C HIS A 74 -10.63 5.06 -4.26
N GLY A 75 -9.62 5.89 -3.96
CA GLY A 75 -8.46 6.10 -4.81
C GLY A 75 -7.69 4.82 -5.11
N GLU A 76 -7.46 3.97 -4.11
CA GLU A 76 -6.80 2.68 -4.29
C GLU A 76 -7.59 1.76 -5.23
N THR A 77 -8.92 1.74 -5.10
CA THR A 77 -9.81 0.95 -5.96
C THR A 77 -9.81 1.46 -7.39
N ILE A 78 -9.78 2.78 -7.59
CA ILE A 78 -9.68 3.43 -8.91
C ILE A 78 -8.34 3.06 -9.56
N ALA A 79 -7.23 3.18 -8.82
CA ALA A 79 -5.90 2.84 -9.31
C ALA A 79 -5.71 1.34 -9.55
N ALA A 80 -6.46 0.48 -8.87
CA ALA A 80 -6.46 -0.97 -9.11
C ALA A 80 -7.37 -1.36 -10.29
N ALA A 81 -8.44 -0.62 -10.55
CA ALA A 81 -9.38 -0.90 -11.64
C ALA A 81 -8.84 -0.48 -13.01
N ALA A 82 -7.95 0.51 -13.07
CA ALA A 82 -7.47 1.10 -14.33
C ALA A 82 -5.99 1.50 -14.30
N ASN A 83 -5.34 1.46 -15.47
CA ASN A 83 -4.00 1.98 -15.65
C ASN A 83 -4.02 3.51 -15.80
N LEU A 84 -3.96 4.21 -14.67
CA LEU A 84 -3.99 5.67 -14.63
C LEU A 84 -2.82 6.33 -15.39
N ASP A 85 -1.67 5.68 -15.53
CA ASP A 85 -0.55 6.21 -16.33
C ASP A 85 -0.90 6.28 -17.83
N ALA A 86 -1.54 5.22 -18.36
CA ALA A 86 -1.99 5.18 -19.74
C ALA A 86 -3.08 6.23 -20.03
N TRP A 87 -3.97 6.46 -19.06
CA TRP A 87 -5.01 7.46 -19.17
C TRP A 87 -4.46 8.87 -19.09
N ARG A 88 -3.55 9.15 -18.15
CA ARG A 88 -2.85 10.44 -18.07
C ARG A 88 -2.09 10.77 -19.35
N SER A 89 -1.51 9.77 -20.01
CA SER A 89 -0.84 9.96 -21.31
C SER A 89 -1.80 10.34 -22.44
N SER A 90 -3.06 9.91 -22.36
CA SER A 90 -4.08 10.14 -23.39
C SER A 90 -4.88 11.42 -23.15
N VAL A 91 -5.35 11.62 -21.91
CA VAL A 91 -6.19 12.75 -21.49
C VAL A 91 -5.34 13.99 -21.17
N GLN A 92 -4.08 13.81 -20.77
CA GLN A 92 -3.14 14.87 -20.39
C GLN A 92 -3.73 15.85 -19.37
N PRO A 93 -4.24 15.36 -18.21
CA PRO A 93 -4.81 16.24 -17.20
C PRO A 93 -3.72 17.18 -16.61
N PRO A 94 -4.08 18.41 -16.21
CA PRO A 94 -3.19 19.31 -15.50
C PRO A 94 -2.63 18.68 -14.22
N ALA A 95 -1.38 19.00 -13.88
CA ALA A 95 -0.70 18.48 -12.68
C ALA A 95 -1.38 18.86 -11.35
N GLU A 96 -2.28 19.85 -11.37
CA GLU A 96 -3.06 20.26 -10.20
C GLU A 96 -4.23 19.29 -9.87
N PHE A 97 -4.58 18.39 -10.79
CA PHE A 97 -5.71 17.49 -10.61
C PHE A 97 -5.29 16.22 -9.87
N TRP A 98 -5.15 16.34 -8.56
CA TRP A 98 -4.69 15.28 -7.65
C TRP A 98 -5.44 13.95 -7.80
N TRP A 99 -6.71 13.96 -8.24
CA TRP A 99 -7.53 12.77 -8.44
C TRP A 99 -7.06 11.87 -9.60
N TRP A 100 -6.20 12.37 -10.51
CA TRP A 100 -5.57 11.57 -11.57
C TRP A 100 -4.28 10.84 -11.12
N HIS A 101 -3.82 11.11 -9.90
CA HIS A 101 -2.55 10.63 -9.36
C HIS A 101 -2.72 9.64 -8.21
N PHE A 102 -3.81 8.88 -8.20
CA PHE A 102 -3.94 7.76 -7.26
C PHE A 102 -2.93 6.66 -7.58
N GLU A 103 -2.38 6.05 -6.54
CA GLU A 103 -1.46 4.92 -6.65
C GLU A 103 -2.17 3.66 -6.17
N PRO A 104 -1.97 2.51 -6.84
CA PRO A 104 -2.50 1.25 -6.35
C PRO A 104 -1.86 0.93 -5.01
N ALA A 105 -2.63 0.33 -4.09
CA ALA A 105 -2.09 -0.11 -2.82
C ALA A 105 -0.85 -0.99 -3.06
N PRO A 106 0.25 -0.79 -2.32
CA PRO A 106 1.44 -1.61 -2.47
C PRO A 106 1.01 -3.07 -2.31
N THR A 107 1.36 -3.91 -3.28
CA THR A 107 1.02 -5.33 -3.27
C THR A 107 1.65 -5.95 -2.04
N LYS A 108 0.89 -6.08 -0.94
CA LYS A 108 1.34 -6.83 0.24
C LYS A 108 1.50 -8.27 -0.21
N HIS A 109 2.75 -8.69 -0.41
CA HIS A 109 3.03 -10.04 -0.83
C HIS A 109 2.53 -10.99 0.26
N ALA A 110 1.91 -12.12 -0.11
CA ALA A 110 1.39 -13.08 0.87
C ALA A 110 2.47 -13.57 1.86
N TRP A 111 3.73 -13.48 1.46
CA TRP A 111 4.92 -13.79 2.26
C TRP A 111 5.21 -12.78 3.38
N ASP A 112 4.78 -11.51 3.27
CA ASP A 112 4.95 -10.51 4.34
C ASP A 112 4.20 -10.91 5.62
N ARG A 113 3.18 -11.77 5.51
CA ARG A 113 2.45 -12.31 6.66
C ARG A 113 3.25 -13.37 7.43
N LEU A 114 4.20 -14.04 6.76
CA LEU A 114 5.06 -15.07 7.34
C LEU A 114 6.33 -14.49 7.95
N ASP A 115 6.69 -13.24 7.64
CA ASP A 115 7.88 -12.56 8.15
C ASP A 115 7.94 -12.51 9.67
N TRP A 116 6.81 -12.29 10.35
CA TRP A 116 6.75 -12.38 11.81
C TRP A 116 7.23 -13.76 12.26
N ILE A 117 6.60 -14.83 11.74
CA ILE A 117 6.87 -16.21 12.19
C ILE A 117 8.33 -16.56 11.90
N TRP A 118 8.85 -16.18 10.74
CA TRP A 118 10.23 -16.43 10.34
C TRP A 118 11.24 -15.67 11.19
N ASN A 119 10.97 -14.41 11.50
CA ASN A 119 11.79 -13.61 12.41
C ASN A 119 11.77 -14.18 13.83
N GLY A 120 10.61 -14.61 14.32
CA GLY A 120 10.46 -15.25 15.62
C GLY A 120 11.22 -16.58 15.70
N LEU A 121 11.11 -17.43 14.67
CA LEU A 121 11.83 -18.69 14.57
C LEU A 121 13.34 -18.47 14.54
N THR A 122 13.81 -17.49 13.75
CA THR A 122 15.23 -17.16 13.62
C THR A 122 15.78 -16.60 14.93
N ALA A 123 15.06 -15.69 15.59
CA ALA A 123 15.44 -15.17 16.90
C ALA A 123 15.50 -16.27 17.96
N GLY A 124 14.52 -17.17 17.98
CA GLY A 124 14.51 -18.33 18.86
C GLY A 124 15.66 -19.30 18.59
N ALA A 125 15.93 -19.61 17.32
CA ALA A 125 17.06 -20.44 16.91
C ALA A 125 18.41 -19.82 17.30
N LEU A 126 18.55 -18.50 17.15
CA LEU A 126 19.74 -17.76 17.59
C LEU A 126 19.91 -17.81 19.11
N ALA A 127 18.84 -17.61 19.88
CA ALA A 127 18.88 -17.67 21.34
C ALA A 127 19.23 -19.08 21.84
N LEU A 128 18.69 -20.12 21.20
CA LEU A 128 19.06 -21.50 21.47
C LEU A 128 20.53 -21.74 21.13
N ALA A 129 21.00 -21.35 19.95
CA ALA A 129 22.39 -21.49 19.55
C ALA A 129 23.33 -20.78 20.55
N ALA A 130 23.00 -19.55 20.97
CA ALA A 130 23.74 -18.83 21.99
C ALA A 130 23.77 -19.58 23.34
N SER A 131 22.65 -20.19 23.73
CA SER A 131 22.55 -21.00 24.97
C SER A 131 23.43 -22.26 24.89
N PHE A 132 23.43 -22.94 23.75
CA PHE A 132 24.29 -24.10 23.52
C PHE A 132 25.77 -23.73 23.50
N ILE A 133 26.15 -22.57 22.94
CA ILE A 133 27.53 -22.08 22.96
C ILE A 133 28.04 -21.93 24.39
N VAL A 134 27.25 -21.35 25.29
CA VAL A 134 27.62 -21.20 26.72
C VAL A 134 27.83 -22.57 27.39
N GLY A 135 26.93 -23.52 27.13
CA GLY A 135 27.05 -24.89 27.65
C GLY A 135 28.28 -25.63 27.12
N ILE A 136 28.61 -25.46 25.84
CA ILE A 136 29.80 -26.05 25.21
C ILE A 136 31.08 -25.48 25.83
N TYR A 137 31.16 -24.17 26.04
CA TYR A 137 32.31 -23.54 26.70
C TYR A 137 32.55 -24.10 28.12
N GLN A 138 31.47 -24.27 28.90
CA GLN A 138 31.57 -24.81 30.26
C GLN A 138 31.94 -26.29 30.28
N ALA A 139 31.41 -27.10 29.36
CA ALA A 139 31.71 -28.52 29.24
C ALA A 139 33.19 -28.78 28.86
N PHE A 140 33.76 -27.96 27.98
CA PHE A 140 35.20 -27.98 27.72
C PHE A 140 36.02 -27.48 28.92
N SER A 141 35.49 -26.55 29.71
CA SER A 141 36.18 -26.00 30.87
C SER A 141 36.23 -26.94 32.09
N VAL A 142 35.21 -27.77 32.31
CA VAL A 142 35.18 -28.76 33.41
C VAL A 142 35.86 -30.08 33.06
N GLY A 143 36.04 -30.37 31.77
CA GLY A 143 36.68 -31.59 31.28
C GLY A 143 38.20 -31.60 31.33
N GLY A 144 38.85 -30.46 31.63
CA GLY A 144 40.31 -30.37 31.77
C GLY A 144 41.10 -30.78 30.52
N LEU A 145 40.46 -30.81 29.34
CA LEU A 145 41.12 -31.06 28.07
C LEU A 145 41.22 -29.74 27.32
N SER A 146 42.43 -29.19 27.28
CA SER A 146 42.74 -28.06 26.44
C SER A 146 42.57 -28.44 24.96
N TRP A 147 42.15 -27.49 24.11
CA TRP A 147 42.03 -27.73 22.65
C TRP A 147 43.32 -28.31 22.05
N GLY A 148 44.50 -27.99 22.62
CA GLY A 148 45.78 -28.56 22.22
C GLY A 148 45.92 -30.06 22.50
N GLU A 149 45.32 -30.57 23.58
CA GLU A 149 45.37 -31.99 23.95
C GLU A 149 44.40 -32.84 23.11
N THR A 150 43.22 -32.31 22.78
CA THR A 150 42.24 -33.00 21.91
C THR A 150 42.71 -33.10 20.46
N PHE A 151 43.42 -32.09 19.92
CA PHE A 151 44.05 -32.21 18.61
C PHE A 151 45.34 -33.07 18.64
N SER A 152 46.02 -33.13 19.79
CA SER A 152 47.15 -34.05 20.01
C SER A 152 46.74 -35.53 19.93
N THR A 153 45.60 -35.93 20.51
CA THR A 153 45.12 -37.32 20.43
C THR A 153 44.70 -37.75 19.03
N ILE A 154 44.14 -36.83 18.23
CA ILE A 154 43.87 -37.07 16.79
C ILE A 154 45.20 -37.28 16.03
N THR A 155 46.27 -36.57 16.43
CA THR A 155 47.61 -36.68 15.82
C THR A 155 48.32 -37.99 16.24
N GLN A 156 48.18 -38.44 17.49
CA GLN A 156 48.75 -39.72 17.95
C GLN A 156 48.02 -40.94 17.36
N GLY A 157 46.71 -40.86 17.13
CA GLY A 157 45.95 -41.94 16.48
C GLY A 157 46.35 -42.16 15.01
N ALA A 158 46.74 -41.11 14.30
CA ALA A 158 47.25 -41.20 12.94
C ALA A 158 48.70 -41.74 12.87
N GLY A 159 49.51 -41.52 13.92
CA GLY A 159 50.90 -41.98 13.97
C GLY A 159 51.07 -43.51 14.08
N LEU A 160 50.09 -44.22 14.65
CA LEU A 160 50.10 -45.68 14.75
C LEU A 160 49.52 -46.39 13.51
N ALA A 161 48.92 -45.66 12.57
CA ALA A 161 48.43 -46.21 11.31
C ALA A 161 49.44 -46.07 10.15
N LEU A 162 50.60 -45.43 10.40
CA LEU A 162 51.61 -45.10 9.38
C LEU A 162 53.01 -45.69 9.64
N ILE A 163 53.14 -46.66 10.55
CA ILE A 163 54.36 -47.47 10.72
C ILE A 163 53.99 -48.94 10.69
#